data_AF-A0A821WMY0-F1
#
_entry.id   AF-A0A821WMY0-F1
#
_cell.length_a   1.000
_cell.length_b   1.000
_cell.length_c   1.000
_cell.angle_alpha   90.00
_cell.angle_beta   90.00
_cell.angle_gamma   90.00
#
_symmetry.space_group_name_H-M   'P 1'
#
loop_
_entity.id
_entity.type
_entity.pdbx_description
1 polymer ?
#
loop_
_entity_poly.entity_id
_entity_poly.type
_entity_poly.pdbx_seq_one_letter_code
_entity_poly.pdbx_strand_id
1 'polypeptide(L)'
;INNERKVRNETYRTNMLKLNAFVMTYSEIDEIVTPRHSGWFMGYAPNSLHIETWNNSRQFKEDLIGLRTLWEQGKLYTFTSHVRHQDVPHTPNRDFIIQNIFPFFNNTLA
;
A
#
# COMPACT_ATOMS: atom_id res chain seq x y z
N ILE A 1 -2.60 3.00 -19.56
CA ILE A 1 -1.79 1.97 -18.88
C ILE A 1 -2.35 1.65 -17.50
N ASN A 2 -3.02 2.56 -16.78
CA ASN A 2 -3.70 2.25 -15.52
C ASN A 2 -5.20 1.91 -15.70
N ASN A 3 -5.78 1.14 -14.77
CA ASN A 3 -7.21 0.77 -14.75
C ASN A 3 -8.14 1.87 -14.24
N GLU A 4 -7.63 3.10 -14.05
CA GLU A 4 -8.44 4.28 -13.71
C GLU A 4 -9.26 4.80 -14.90
N ARG A 5 -8.93 4.39 -16.13
CA ARG A 5 -9.67 4.78 -17.33
C ARG A 5 -10.98 3.98 -17.46
N LYS A 6 -11.84 4.40 -18.40
CA LYS A 6 -13.09 3.70 -18.71
C LYS A 6 -12.85 2.26 -19.19
N VAL A 7 -11.85 2.07 -20.06
CA VAL A 7 -11.44 0.74 -20.52
C VAL A 7 -10.40 0.18 -19.55
N ARG A 8 -10.72 -0.96 -18.94
CA ARG A 8 -9.88 -1.66 -17.97
C ARG A 8 -9.14 -2.82 -18.64
N ASN A 9 -7.94 -3.09 -18.17
CA ASN A 9 -7.20 -4.30 -18.49
C ASN A 9 -7.30 -5.29 -17.31
N GLU A 10 -8.12 -6.32 -17.48
CA GLU A 10 -8.35 -7.36 -16.46
C GLU A 10 -7.09 -8.16 -16.10
N THR A 11 -6.08 -8.15 -16.98
CA THR A 11 -4.80 -8.83 -16.73
C THR A 11 -4.11 -8.27 -15.49
N TYR A 12 -4.23 -6.97 -15.22
CA TYR A 12 -3.59 -6.36 -14.04
C TYR A 12 -4.23 -6.83 -12.74
N ARG A 13 -5.57 -6.81 -12.68
CA ARG A 13 -6.31 -7.33 -11.53
C ARG A 13 -5.99 -8.81 -11.33
N THR A 14 -6.05 -9.60 -12.40
CA THR A 14 -5.75 -11.04 -12.35
C THR A 14 -4.35 -11.32 -11.81
N ASN A 15 -3.34 -10.53 -12.20
CA ASN A 15 -1.98 -10.71 -11.71
C ASN A 15 -1.80 -10.24 -10.26
N MET A 16 -2.41 -9.13 -9.87
CA MET A 16 -2.38 -8.65 -8.48
C MET A 16 -2.99 -9.67 -7.51
N LEU A 17 -4.06 -10.35 -7.89
CA LEU A 17 -4.71 -11.36 -7.04
C LEU A 17 -3.91 -12.66 -6.86
N LYS A 18 -2.82 -12.85 -7.61
CA LYS A 18 -1.90 -13.98 -7.43
C LYS A 18 -0.94 -13.78 -6.25
N LEU A 19 -0.84 -12.58 -5.70
CA LEU A 19 0.02 -12.31 -4.55
C LEU A 19 -0.42 -13.13 -3.34
N ASN A 20 0.55 -13.68 -2.61
CA ASN A 20 0.31 -14.31 -1.31
C ASN A 20 0.08 -13.23 -0.23
N ALA A 21 0.89 -12.17 -0.29
CA ALA A 21 0.75 -10.98 0.54
C ALA A 21 1.07 -9.73 -0.27
N PHE A 22 0.33 -8.64 0.00
CA PHE A 22 0.58 -7.31 -0.49
C PHE A 22 0.83 -6.40 0.72
N VAL A 23 2.11 -6.18 1.02
CA VAL A 23 2.55 -5.43 2.20
C VAL A 23 2.87 -4.01 1.80
N MET A 24 2.17 -3.06 2.41
CA MET A 24 2.30 -1.63 2.15
C MET A 24 2.85 -0.91 3.38
N THR A 25 3.75 0.05 3.16
CA THR A 25 4.34 0.85 4.22
C THR A 25 4.46 2.31 3.80
N TYR A 26 4.33 3.20 4.76
CA TYR A 26 4.80 4.58 4.63
C TYR A 26 5.49 5.01 5.93
N SER A 27 6.15 6.17 5.89
CA SER A 27 6.67 6.79 7.10
C SER A 27 5.85 8.01 7.51
N GLU A 28 5.49 8.07 8.79
CA GLU A 28 4.79 9.22 9.36
C GLU A 28 5.65 10.48 9.41
N ILE A 29 6.97 10.37 9.19
CA ILE A 29 7.91 11.50 9.09
C ILE A 29 8.59 11.57 7.72
N ASP A 30 7.98 11.00 6.68
CA ASP A 30 8.47 11.17 5.31
C ASP A 30 8.31 12.64 4.86
N GLU A 31 9.41 13.23 4.40
CA GLU A 31 9.50 14.61 3.90
C GLU A 31 9.70 14.67 2.37
N ILE A 32 9.88 13.52 1.71
CA ILE A 32 10.14 13.43 0.27
C ILE A 32 8.86 13.10 -0.49
N VAL A 33 8.08 12.15 0.01
CA VAL A 33 6.86 11.67 -0.66
C VAL A 33 5.66 12.50 -0.23
N THR A 34 4.98 13.11 -1.21
CA THR A 34 3.78 13.92 -0.98
C THR A 34 2.61 13.42 -1.86
N PRO A 35 1.49 12.96 -1.27
CA PRO A 35 1.27 12.74 0.17
C PRO A 35 2.00 11.48 0.67
N ARG A 36 2.55 11.52 1.90
CA ARG A 36 3.22 10.35 2.52
C ARG A 36 2.36 9.08 2.55
N HIS A 37 1.05 9.25 2.74
CA HIS A 37 0.05 8.18 2.73
C HIS A 37 -0.06 7.41 1.40
N SER A 38 0.52 7.92 0.31
CA SER A 38 0.57 7.22 -0.98
C SER A 38 1.27 5.86 -0.90
N GLY A 39 2.15 5.63 0.10
CA GLY A 39 2.71 4.31 0.39
C GLY A 39 1.66 3.25 0.78
N TRP A 40 0.46 3.68 1.17
CA TRP A 40 -0.72 2.83 1.42
C TRP A 40 -1.81 2.97 0.34
N PHE A 41 -1.46 3.38 -0.88
CA PHE A 41 -2.42 3.61 -1.96
C PHE A 41 -3.49 4.69 -1.65
N MET A 42 -3.27 5.52 -0.64
CA MET A 42 -4.13 6.66 -0.32
C MET A 42 -3.71 7.87 -1.16
N GLY A 43 -4.69 8.68 -1.54
CA GLY A 43 -4.47 9.89 -2.33
C GLY A 43 -5.15 11.09 -1.73
N TYR A 44 -5.00 12.24 -2.39
CA TYR A 44 -5.83 13.40 -2.12
C TYR A 44 -7.25 13.18 -2.63
N ALA A 45 -8.23 13.69 -1.87
CA ALA A 45 -9.61 13.75 -2.32
C ALA A 45 -9.74 14.67 -3.55
N PRO A 46 -10.72 14.43 -4.43
CA PRO A 46 -10.94 15.28 -5.61
C PRO A 46 -11.03 16.76 -5.23
N ASN A 47 -10.20 17.59 -5.87
CA ASN A 47 -10.16 19.04 -5.68
C ASN A 47 -9.88 19.48 -4.22
N SER A 48 -9.17 18.67 -3.43
CA SER A 48 -8.84 18.97 -2.03
C SER A 48 -7.43 18.50 -1.68
N LEU A 49 -6.82 19.08 -0.63
CA LEU A 49 -5.60 18.57 0.00
C LEU A 49 -5.88 17.60 1.17
N HIS A 50 -7.14 17.27 1.41
CA HIS A 50 -7.50 16.22 2.36
C HIS A 50 -7.13 14.85 1.79
N ILE A 51 -6.53 14.01 2.65
CA ILE A 51 -6.21 12.63 2.30
C ILE A 51 -7.50 11.80 2.37
N GLU A 52 -7.82 11.06 1.32
CA GLU A 52 -8.93 10.09 1.33
C GLU A 52 -8.64 8.97 2.33
N THR A 53 -9.67 8.52 3.05
CA THR A 53 -9.55 7.29 3.85
C THR A 53 -9.27 6.10 2.94
N TRP A 54 -8.51 5.12 3.44
CA TRP A 54 -8.00 3.98 2.65
C TRP A 54 -9.09 3.21 1.89
N ASN A 55 -10.31 3.15 2.42
CA ASN A 55 -11.46 2.45 1.85
C ASN A 55 -12.37 3.32 0.97
N ASN A 56 -12.12 4.63 0.86
CA ASN A 56 -13.00 5.55 0.17
C ASN A 56 -12.64 5.80 -1.29
N SER A 57 -11.41 5.49 -1.68
CA SER A 57 -10.93 5.72 -3.04
C SER A 57 -11.71 4.91 -4.07
N ARG A 58 -11.85 5.45 -5.27
CA ARG A 58 -12.43 4.73 -6.41
C ARG A 58 -11.69 3.42 -6.70
N GLN A 59 -10.37 3.46 -6.55
CA GLN A 59 -9.49 2.30 -6.72
C GLN A 59 -9.91 1.11 -5.84
N PHE A 60 -10.27 1.37 -4.58
CA PHE A 60 -10.73 0.36 -3.63
C PHE A 60 -12.21 -0.02 -3.86
N LYS A 61 -13.09 0.98 -3.99
CA LYS A 61 -14.54 0.75 -4.14
C LYS A 61 -14.92 -0.03 -5.40
N GLU A 62 -14.28 0.30 -6.52
CA GLU A 62 -14.48 -0.38 -7.80
C GLU A 62 -13.54 -1.57 -8.01
N ASP A 63 -12.65 -1.82 -7.04
CA ASP A 63 -11.68 -2.92 -7.02
C ASP A 63 -10.83 -3.03 -8.31
N LEU A 64 -10.34 -1.88 -8.80
CA LEU A 64 -9.79 -1.74 -10.16
C LEU A 64 -8.57 -2.63 -10.44
N ILE A 65 -7.78 -2.94 -9.42
CA ILE A 65 -6.66 -3.89 -9.50
C ILE A 65 -6.72 -4.99 -8.45
N GLY A 66 -7.83 -5.12 -7.69
CA GLY A 66 -7.96 -6.18 -6.67
C GLY A 66 -7.60 -5.78 -5.24
N LEU A 67 -7.44 -4.47 -4.92
CA LEU A 67 -7.09 -4.05 -3.55
C LEU A 67 -8.13 -4.44 -2.50
N ARG A 68 -9.43 -4.30 -2.82
CA ARG A 68 -10.49 -4.70 -1.89
C ARG A 68 -10.51 -6.20 -1.73
N THR A 69 -10.41 -6.95 -2.84
CA THR A 69 -10.36 -8.41 -2.78
C THR A 69 -9.15 -8.93 -1.99
N LEU A 70 -7.97 -8.34 -2.13
CA LEU A 70 -6.80 -8.71 -1.31
C LEU A 70 -7.04 -8.43 0.18
N TRP A 71 -7.66 -7.29 0.51
CA TRP A 71 -8.02 -6.96 1.89
C TRP A 71 -9.03 -7.94 2.48
N GLU A 72 -10.11 -8.25 1.75
CA GLU A 72 -11.14 -9.22 2.15
C GLU A 72 -10.57 -10.64 2.33
N GLN A 73 -9.53 -10.99 1.55
CA GLN A 73 -8.82 -12.27 1.67
C GLN A 73 -7.78 -12.31 2.80
N GLY A 74 -7.58 -11.22 3.54
CA GLY A 74 -6.51 -11.14 4.55
C GLY A 74 -5.10 -11.16 3.95
N LYS A 75 -4.95 -10.75 2.69
CA LYS A 75 -3.67 -10.72 1.97
C LYS A 75 -3.07 -9.33 1.86
N LEU A 76 -3.77 -8.29 2.28
CA LEU A 76 -3.28 -6.90 2.26
C LEU A 76 -2.90 -6.47 3.68
N TYR A 77 -1.66 -6.02 3.85
CA TYR A 77 -1.08 -5.64 5.14
C TYR A 77 -0.56 -4.21 5.08
N THR A 78 -0.73 -3.46 6.17
CA THR A 78 -0.34 -2.05 6.25
C THR A 78 0.47 -1.80 7.51
N PHE A 79 1.65 -1.20 7.37
CA PHE A 79 2.51 -0.83 8.48
C PHE A 79 2.97 0.63 8.37
N THR A 80 3.04 1.33 9.50
CA THR A 80 3.54 2.70 9.57
C THR A 80 4.90 2.67 10.23
N SER A 81 5.88 3.30 9.60
CA SER A 81 7.23 3.49 10.14
C SER A 81 7.45 4.92 10.62
N HIS A 82 8.52 5.13 11.37
CA HIS A 82 8.94 6.44 11.89
C HIS A 82 10.40 6.72 11.49
N VAL A 83 10.64 6.84 10.19
CA VAL A 83 11.99 7.04 9.62
C VAL A 83 11.95 8.02 8.46
N ARG A 84 13.00 8.82 8.25
CA ARG A 84 13.06 9.65 7.03
C ARG A 84 13.17 8.74 5.80
N HIS A 85 12.73 9.22 4.63
CA HIS A 85 12.66 8.42 3.41
C HIS A 85 13.98 7.69 3.06
N GLN A 86 15.12 8.36 3.28
CA GLN A 86 16.45 7.87 2.95
C GLN A 86 17.21 7.31 4.17
N ASP A 87 16.54 7.12 5.31
CA ASP A 87 17.20 6.76 6.56
C ASP A 87 17.62 5.28 6.57
N VAL A 88 18.79 5.00 5.99
CA VAL A 88 19.41 3.66 5.95
C VAL A 88 19.63 3.06 7.35
N PRO A 89 20.01 3.82 8.40
CA PRO A 89 20.11 3.28 9.75
C PRO A 89 18.76 2.95 10.39
N HIS A 90 17.64 3.34 9.76
CA HIS A 90 16.27 3.21 10.25
C HIS A 90 16.12 3.60 11.73
N THR A 91 16.73 4.70 12.15
CA THR A 91 16.68 5.18 13.53
C THR A 91 15.54 6.17 13.74
N PRO A 92 14.82 6.11 14.86
CA PRO A 92 15.01 5.20 16.00
C PRO A 92 14.42 3.79 15.78
N ASN A 93 13.63 3.57 14.73
CA ASN A 93 12.80 2.38 14.55
C ASN A 93 13.50 1.21 13.83
N ARG A 94 14.67 0.78 14.33
CA ARG A 94 15.52 -0.23 13.66
C ARG A 94 14.84 -1.58 13.50
N ASP A 95 14.03 -1.96 14.48
CA ASP A 95 13.39 -3.27 14.52
C ASP A 95 12.11 -3.32 13.67
N PHE A 96 11.64 -2.19 13.13
CA PHE A 96 10.43 -2.13 12.30
C PHE A 96 10.44 -3.18 11.19
N ILE A 97 11.54 -3.25 10.45
CA ILE A 97 11.70 -4.17 9.31
C ILE A 97 11.67 -5.63 9.79
N ILE A 98 12.39 -5.93 10.89
CA ILE A 98 12.47 -7.29 11.44
C ILE A 98 11.10 -7.78 11.91
N GLN A 99 10.35 -6.93 12.58
CA GLN A 99 9.07 -7.30 13.19
C GLN A 99 7.92 -7.34 12.16
N ASN A 100 7.90 -6.39 11.22
CA ASN A 100 6.73 -6.17 10.36
C ASN A 100 6.95 -6.57 8.90
N ILE A 101 8.18 -6.67 8.42
CA ILE A 101 8.47 -6.94 7.00
C ILE A 101 9.10 -8.32 6.82
N PHE A 102 10.10 -8.69 7.63
CA PHE A 102 10.80 -9.97 7.51
C PHE A 102 9.89 -11.21 7.59
N PRO A 103 8.80 -11.24 8.38
CA PRO A 103 7.89 -12.39 8.36
C PRO A 103 7.33 -12.73 6.96
N PHE A 104 7.22 -11.74 6.08
CA PHE A 104 6.70 -11.92 4.72
C PHE A 104 7.76 -12.38 3.71
N PHE A 105 9.05 -12.39 4.06
CA PHE A 105 10.10 -12.91 3.17
C PHE A 105 10.21 -14.43 3.19
N ASN A 106 9.57 -15.09 4.16
CA ASN A 106 9.41 -16.53 4.13
C ASN A 106 8.16 -16.91 3.33
N ASN A 107 8.31 -17.03 2.00
CA ASN A 107 7.24 -17.34 1.05
C ASN A 107 6.57 -18.73 1.23
N THR A 108 6.92 -19.49 2.28
CA THR A 108 6.24 -20.73 2.66
C THR A 108 5.09 -20.53 3.63
N LEU A 109 4.88 -19.31 4.15
CA LEU A 109 3.72 -18.98 4.97
C LEU A 109 2.53 -18.71 4.05
N ALA A 110 1.81 -19.80 3.75
CA ALA A 110 0.46 -19.82 3.18
C ALA A 110 -0.56 -20.02 4.30
#